data_AF-A0ABC8J230-F1
#
_entry.id   AF-A0ABC8J230-F1
#
_cell.length_a   1.000
_cell.length_b   1.000
_cell.length_c   1.000
_cell.angle_alpha   90.00
_cell.angle_beta   90.00
_cell.angle_gamma   90.00
#
_symmetry.space_group_name_H-M   'P 1'
#
loop_
_entity.id
_entity.type
_entity.pdbx_description
1 polymer ?
#
loop_
_entity_poly.entity_id
_entity_poly.type
_entity_poly.pdbx_seq_one_letter_code
_entity_poly.pdbx_strand_id
1 'polypeptide(L)'
;MHLRDSVEKQNEYVLNFAKHVIATTDAKTSNLVFSPASINVVLSFLAAKSGGSTADHILSLLQASSTSDLDTVSSMIVTGILADRTASGGPTISVANGADEVVKEVNKWVKNQTRGQITNLLSSVPPETDLIFANALFFHGKWDKEFNPKLTKD
;
A
#
# COMPACT_ATOMS: atom_id res chain seq x y z
N MET A 1 10.90 -10.95 19.67
CA MET A 1 9.47 -10.57 19.65
C MET A 1 8.71 -11.67 18.92
N HIS A 2 7.55 -12.12 19.41
CA HIS A 2 6.76 -13.13 18.70
C HIS A 2 6.04 -12.49 17.51
N LEU A 3 6.03 -13.18 16.37
CA LEU A 3 5.44 -12.69 15.12
C LEU A 3 3.97 -12.27 15.27
N ARG A 4 3.22 -13.05 16.04
CA ARG A 4 1.80 -12.79 16.30
C ARG A 4 1.57 -11.42 16.97
N ASP A 5 2.34 -11.11 17.99
CA ASP A 5 2.26 -9.83 18.70
C ASP A 5 2.59 -8.65 17.78
N SER A 6 3.51 -8.85 16.84
CA SER A 6 3.88 -7.84 15.84
C SER A 6 2.75 -7.57 14.85
N VAL A 7 2.06 -8.63 14.42
CA VAL A 7 0.89 -8.53 13.53
C VAL A 7 -0.30 -7.89 14.24
N GLU A 8 -0.55 -8.24 15.51
CA GLU A 8 -1.64 -7.64 16.31
C GLU A 8 -1.43 -6.12 16.50
N LYS A 9 -0.22 -5.68 16.85
CA LYS A 9 0.12 -4.25 16.94
C LYS A 9 -0.02 -3.51 15.63
N GLN A 10 0.41 -4.13 14.51
CA GLN A 10 0.23 -3.51 13.20
C GLN A 10 -1.25 -3.38 12.83
N ASN A 11 -2.11 -4.33 13.20
CA ASN A 11 -3.55 -4.22 12.94
C ASN A 11 -4.20 -3.06 13.71
N GLU A 12 -3.79 -2.80 14.96
CA GLU A 12 -4.26 -1.64 15.73
C GLU A 12 -3.85 -0.31 15.07
N TYR A 13 -2.59 -0.22 14.63
CA TYR A 13 -2.12 0.91 13.82
C TYR A 13 -3.00 1.10 12.57
N VAL A 14 -3.24 0.03 11.82
CA VAL A 14 -4.04 0.06 10.58
C VAL A 14 -5.45 0.59 10.84
N LEU A 15 -6.11 0.16 11.91
CA LEU A 15 -7.44 0.63 12.27
C LEU A 15 -7.45 2.12 12.65
N ASN A 16 -6.45 2.56 13.40
CA ASN A 16 -6.34 3.98 13.77
C ASN A 16 -6.01 4.85 12.55
N PHE A 17 -5.13 4.39 11.67
CA PHE A 17 -4.85 5.04 10.39
C PHE A 17 -6.11 5.12 9.52
N ALA A 18 -6.87 4.03 9.40
CA ALA A 18 -8.13 4.00 8.66
C ALA A 18 -9.12 5.07 9.15
N LYS A 19 -9.27 5.22 10.46
CA LYS A 19 -10.15 6.27 11.05
C LYS A 19 -9.72 7.67 10.62
N HIS A 20 -8.42 7.95 10.63
CA HIS A 20 -7.91 9.25 10.19
C HIS A 20 -8.17 9.49 8.70
N VAL A 21 -7.93 8.49 7.83
CA VAL A 21 -8.22 8.59 6.40
C VAL A 21 -9.71 8.79 6.14
N ILE A 22 -10.58 8.05 6.83
CA ILE A 22 -12.04 8.22 6.69
C ILE A 22 -12.46 9.63 7.10
N ALA A 23 -11.89 10.16 8.18
CA ALA A 23 -12.20 11.51 8.66
C ALA A 23 -11.76 12.64 7.71
N THR A 24 -10.78 12.40 6.83
CA THR A 24 -10.35 13.39 5.82
C THR A 24 -11.16 13.30 4.51
N THR A 25 -11.92 12.23 4.31
CA THR A 25 -12.83 12.10 3.17
C THR A 25 -14.16 12.81 3.46
N ASP A 26 -14.81 13.31 2.41
CA ASP A 26 -16.18 13.82 2.53
C ASP A 26 -17.14 12.63 2.74
N ALA A 27 -17.25 12.24 4.01
CA ALA A 27 -17.68 10.92 4.47
C ALA A 27 -19.12 10.52 4.12
N LYS A 28 -19.87 11.39 3.44
CA LYS A 28 -21.28 11.14 3.12
C LYS A 28 -21.52 10.50 1.75
N THR A 29 -20.56 10.54 0.81
CA THR A 29 -20.83 10.16 -0.58
C THR A 29 -19.72 9.38 -1.30
N SER A 30 -18.54 9.23 -0.69
CA SER A 30 -17.38 8.63 -1.37
C SER A 30 -17.09 7.21 -0.89
N ASN A 31 -16.81 6.31 -1.83
CA ASN A 31 -16.23 5.00 -1.53
C ASN A 31 -14.73 5.16 -1.21
N LEU A 32 -14.26 4.51 -0.15
CA LEU A 32 -12.85 4.51 0.23
C LEU A 32 -12.29 3.09 0.20
N VAL A 33 -11.16 2.92 -0.49
CA VAL A 33 -10.35 1.70 -0.47
C VAL A 33 -8.88 2.08 -0.42
N PHE A 34 -8.12 1.41 0.44
CA PHE A 34 -6.67 1.51 0.48
C PHE A 34 -6.07 0.20 0.99
N SER A 35 -4.77 -0.01 0.77
CA SER A 35 -4.06 -1.20 1.23
C SER A 35 -3.11 -0.88 2.38
N PRO A 36 -3.47 -1.20 3.64
CA PRO A 36 -2.61 -0.94 4.78
C PRO A 36 -1.28 -1.70 4.70
N ALA A 37 -1.31 -2.94 4.20
CA ALA A 37 -0.10 -3.74 3.98
C ALA A 37 0.87 -3.06 2.99
N SER A 38 0.36 -2.44 1.93
CA SER A 38 1.17 -1.74 0.94
C SER A 38 1.80 -0.46 1.51
N ILE A 39 1.05 0.29 2.32
CA ILE A 39 1.55 1.48 3.03
C ILE A 39 2.64 1.08 4.04
N ASN A 40 2.43 -0.02 4.78
CA ASN A 40 3.42 -0.53 5.72
C ASN A 40 4.76 -0.84 5.02
N VAL A 41 4.75 -1.44 3.83
CA VAL A 41 5.98 -1.73 3.07
C VAL A 41 6.74 -0.44 2.72
N VAL A 42 6.05 0.62 2.29
CA VAL A 42 6.69 1.91 1.97
C VAL A 42 7.28 2.54 3.23
N LEU A 43 6.56 2.53 4.34
CA LEU A 43 7.04 3.08 5.61
C LEU A 43 8.23 2.29 6.17
N SER A 44 8.21 0.96 6.08
CA SER A 44 9.34 0.12 6.47
C SER A 44 10.59 0.42 5.64
N PHE A 45 10.45 0.56 4.32
CA PHE A 45 11.56 0.96 3.45
C PHE A 45 12.11 2.33 3.83
N LEU A 46 11.22 3.29 4.12
CA LEU A 46 11.61 4.63 4.59
C LEU A 46 12.37 4.59 5.91
N ALA A 47 11.90 3.82 6.89
CA ALA A 47 12.59 3.65 8.18
C ALA A 47 14.00 3.09 7.97
N ALA A 48 14.15 2.09 7.10
CA ALA A 48 15.44 1.48 6.80
C ALA A 48 16.42 2.43 6.08
N LYS A 49 15.93 3.45 5.37
CA LYS A 49 16.75 4.38 4.57
C LYS A 49 17.00 5.74 5.21
N SER A 50 16.17 6.15 6.15
CA SER A 50 16.24 7.48 6.77
C SER A 50 17.25 7.58 7.91
N GLY A 51 17.37 6.53 8.74
CA GLY A 51 18.25 6.52 9.91
C GLY A 51 17.88 7.57 10.97
N GLY A 52 18.57 7.52 12.12
CA GLY A 52 18.41 8.50 13.21
C GLY A 52 16.97 8.70 13.69
N SER A 53 16.63 9.94 14.06
CA SER A 53 15.31 10.28 14.61
C SER A 53 14.16 10.09 13.63
N THR A 54 14.40 10.18 12.32
CA THR A 54 13.37 9.92 11.30
C THR A 54 12.98 8.44 11.29
N ALA A 55 13.96 7.54 11.36
CA ALA A 55 13.68 6.11 11.50
C ALA A 55 12.94 5.81 12.80
N ASP A 56 13.33 6.44 13.91
CA ASP A 56 12.69 6.24 15.22
C ASP A 56 11.21 6.67 15.24
N HIS A 57 10.88 7.79 14.59
CA HIS A 57 9.47 8.22 14.46
C HIS A 57 8.64 7.25 13.63
N ILE A 58 9.21 6.69 12.54
CA ILE A 58 8.50 5.70 11.72
C ILE A 58 8.33 4.38 12.49
N LEU A 59 9.34 3.95 13.25
CA LEU A 59 9.25 2.78 14.12
C LEU A 59 8.16 2.95 15.18
N SER A 60 8.09 4.12 15.82
CA SER A 60 7.04 4.44 16.80
C SER A 60 5.65 4.42 16.16
N LEU A 61 5.50 5.00 14.97
CA LEU A 61 4.24 5.00 14.21
C LEU A 61 3.78 3.56 13.90
N LEU A 62 4.69 2.71 13.43
CA LEU A 62 4.43 1.31 13.10
C LEU A 62 4.42 0.39 14.32
N GLN A 63 4.63 0.94 15.52
CA GLN A 63 4.73 0.21 16.79
C GLN A 63 5.78 -0.93 16.76
N ALA A 64 6.87 -0.72 16.03
CA ALA A 64 7.96 -1.67 15.87
C ALA A 64 9.15 -1.32 16.76
N SER A 65 9.84 -2.33 17.28
CA SER A 65 10.97 -2.14 18.17
C SER A 65 12.29 -1.87 17.42
N SER A 66 12.39 -2.27 16.15
CA SER A 66 13.58 -2.09 15.33
C SER A 66 13.26 -2.17 13.83
N THR A 67 14.17 -1.68 12.99
CA THR A 67 14.08 -1.85 11.52
C THR A 67 14.18 -3.32 11.11
N SER A 68 14.90 -4.15 11.87
CA SER A 68 14.94 -5.61 11.64
C SER A 68 13.59 -6.28 11.86
N ASP A 69 12.79 -5.80 12.81
CA ASP A 69 11.42 -6.29 13.02
C ASP A 69 10.52 -5.89 11.85
N LEU A 70 10.67 -4.65 11.36
CA LEU A 70 9.98 -4.18 10.16
C LEU A 70 10.37 -4.97 8.92
N ASP A 71 11.65 -5.31 8.74
CA ASP A 71 12.12 -6.13 7.61
C ASP A 71 11.50 -7.53 7.64
N THR A 72 11.38 -8.13 8.83
CA THR A 72 10.76 -9.45 9.01
C THR A 72 9.29 -9.42 8.61
N VAL A 73 8.53 -8.45 9.13
CA VAL A 73 7.10 -8.31 8.81
C VAL A 73 6.90 -7.91 7.35
N SER A 74 7.71 -7.00 6.82
CA SER A 74 7.64 -6.57 5.43
C SER A 74 7.97 -7.71 4.48
N SER A 75 8.96 -8.54 4.80
CA SER A 75 9.28 -9.74 4.03
C SER A 75 8.09 -10.71 4.00
N MET A 76 7.41 -10.91 5.12
CA MET A 76 6.20 -11.75 5.16
C MET A 76 5.04 -11.14 4.38
N ILE A 77 4.83 -9.83 4.47
CA ILE A 77 3.81 -9.13 3.69
C ILE A 77 4.12 -9.28 2.20
N VAL A 78 5.35 -9.00 1.78
CA VAL A 78 5.77 -9.04 0.37
C VAL A 78 5.72 -10.46 -0.20
N THR A 79 6.19 -11.47 0.53
CA THR A 79 6.26 -12.86 0.04
C THR A 79 4.97 -13.65 0.27
N GLY A 80 4.24 -13.32 1.33
CA GLY A 80 3.05 -14.01 1.78
C GLY A 80 1.77 -13.44 1.19
N ILE A 81 1.59 -12.13 1.32
CA ILE A 81 0.32 -11.42 1.08
C ILE A 81 0.32 -10.73 -0.28
N LEU A 82 1.42 -10.07 -0.63
CA LEU A 82 1.56 -9.26 -1.85
C LEU A 82 2.33 -9.97 -2.96
N ALA A 83 2.76 -11.20 -2.73
CA ALA A 83 3.36 -11.99 -3.80
C ALA A 83 2.28 -12.25 -4.85
N ASP A 84 2.55 -11.88 -6.11
CA ASP A 84 1.70 -12.29 -7.22
C ASP A 84 1.82 -13.81 -7.36
N ARG A 85 0.86 -14.53 -6.79
CA ARG A 85 0.83 -16.00 -6.79
C ARG A 85 0.06 -16.57 -7.97
N THR A 86 -0.04 -15.83 -9.09
CA THR A 86 -0.91 -16.20 -10.22
C THR A 86 -0.28 -16.05 -11.60
N ALA A 87 -0.85 -16.75 -12.60
CA ALA A 87 -0.48 -16.59 -14.02
C ALA A 87 -1.23 -15.44 -14.75
N SER A 88 -2.33 -14.92 -14.19
CA SER A 88 -3.22 -13.94 -14.85
C SER A 88 -3.90 -12.92 -13.91
N GLY A 89 -3.54 -12.84 -12.62
CA GLY A 89 -4.00 -11.79 -11.70
C GLY A 89 -3.89 -12.17 -10.22
N GLY A 90 -3.01 -11.47 -9.49
CA GLY A 90 -2.81 -11.48 -8.03
C GLY A 90 -2.57 -10.05 -7.52
N PRO A 91 -2.37 -9.82 -6.21
CA PRO A 91 -2.00 -8.50 -5.71
C PRO A 91 -0.68 -8.07 -6.34
N THR A 92 -0.71 -7.12 -7.27
CA THR A 92 0.51 -6.56 -7.87
C THR A 92 0.87 -5.28 -7.13
N ILE A 93 1.91 -5.34 -6.31
CA ILE A 93 2.56 -4.15 -5.76
C ILE A 93 3.71 -3.76 -6.66
N SER A 94 3.81 -2.47 -6.95
CA SER A 94 5.03 -1.92 -7.52
C SER A 94 5.33 -0.59 -6.83
N VAL A 95 6.61 -0.25 -6.71
CA VAL A 95 7.12 1.02 -6.14
C VAL A 95 8.02 1.71 -7.17
N ALA A 96 7.82 3.00 -7.43
CA ALA A 96 8.65 3.81 -8.34
C ALA A 96 8.97 5.19 -7.76
N ASN A 97 10.18 5.67 -8.05
CA ASN A 97 10.70 7.01 -7.70
C ASN A 97 11.21 7.69 -8.99
N GLY A 98 10.90 8.99 -9.22
CA GLY A 98 11.38 9.77 -10.38
C GLY A 98 10.90 11.22 -10.35
N ALA A 99 11.65 12.18 -10.94
CA ALA A 99 11.54 13.61 -10.63
C ALA A 99 11.28 14.63 -11.77
N ASP A 100 11.23 14.33 -13.08
CA ASP A 100 10.62 15.26 -14.07
C ASP A 100 10.13 14.53 -15.34
N GLU A 101 9.02 14.97 -15.94
CA GLU A 101 8.00 14.12 -16.61
C GLU A 101 7.30 13.10 -15.69
N VAL A 102 7.46 13.27 -14.37
CA VAL A 102 7.03 12.36 -13.29
C VAL A 102 5.62 11.86 -13.46
N VAL A 103 4.66 12.76 -13.74
CA VAL A 103 3.25 12.37 -13.83
C VAL A 103 3.04 11.35 -14.93
N LYS A 104 3.63 11.56 -16.11
CA LYS A 104 3.50 10.63 -17.24
C LYS A 104 4.25 9.33 -16.97
N GLU A 105 5.46 9.42 -16.44
CA GLU A 105 6.29 8.24 -16.16
C GLU A 105 5.67 7.36 -15.07
N VAL A 106 5.24 7.96 -13.96
CA VAL A 106 4.55 7.28 -12.86
C VAL A 106 3.26 6.66 -13.36
N ASN A 107 2.41 7.40 -14.09
CA ASN A 107 1.16 6.85 -14.60
C ASN A 107 1.40 5.72 -15.63
N LYS A 108 2.38 5.86 -16.52
CA LYS A 108 2.78 4.81 -17.48
C LYS A 108 3.27 3.58 -16.74
N TRP A 109 4.11 3.75 -15.72
CA TRP A 109 4.61 2.66 -14.92
C TRP A 109 3.49 1.99 -14.12
N VAL A 110 2.62 2.74 -13.43
CA VAL A 110 1.46 2.19 -12.69
C VAL A 110 0.57 1.40 -13.63
N LYS A 111 0.29 1.95 -14.83
CA LYS A 111 -0.47 1.26 -15.87
C LYS A 111 0.18 -0.07 -16.25
N ASN A 112 1.49 -0.09 -16.48
CA ASN A 112 2.18 -1.33 -16.85
C ASN A 112 2.15 -2.37 -15.71
N GLN A 113 2.43 -1.94 -14.48
CA GLN A 113 2.49 -2.82 -13.32
C GLN A 113 1.10 -3.39 -12.96
N THR A 114 0.06 -2.59 -13.13
CA THR A 114 -1.32 -3.01 -12.86
C THR A 114 -2.00 -3.59 -14.09
N ARG A 115 -1.25 -3.93 -15.15
CA ARG A 115 -1.77 -4.53 -16.40
C ARG A 115 -2.94 -3.71 -17.00
N GLY A 116 -2.86 -2.40 -16.88
CA GLY A 116 -3.83 -1.45 -17.40
C GLY A 116 -4.99 -1.11 -16.47
N GLN A 117 -5.06 -1.70 -15.27
CA GLN A 117 -6.21 -1.54 -14.38
C GLN A 117 -6.21 -0.20 -13.63
N ILE A 118 -5.03 0.31 -13.27
CA ILE A 118 -4.85 1.65 -12.72
C ILE A 118 -4.08 2.45 -13.76
N THR A 119 -4.72 3.47 -14.34
CA THR A 119 -4.16 4.22 -15.48
C THR A 119 -3.64 5.60 -15.09
N ASN A 120 -4.23 6.22 -14.07
CA ASN A 120 -3.87 7.54 -13.59
C ASN A 120 -3.79 7.51 -12.06
N LEU A 121 -2.58 7.54 -11.52
CA LEU A 121 -2.31 7.66 -10.08
C LEU A 121 -2.09 9.13 -9.68
N LEU A 122 -1.31 9.87 -10.48
CA LEU A 122 -1.00 11.27 -10.25
C LEU A 122 -1.66 12.15 -11.32
N SER A 123 -2.26 13.27 -10.91
CA SER A 123 -2.80 14.29 -11.82
C SER A 123 -1.83 15.45 -12.03
N SER A 124 -1.13 15.86 -10.98
CA SER A 124 -0.10 16.91 -10.98
C SER A 124 0.89 16.68 -9.84
N VAL A 125 2.08 17.27 -9.97
CA VAL A 125 3.10 17.32 -8.91
C VAL A 125 3.48 18.78 -8.69
N PRO A 126 3.46 19.29 -7.45
CA PRO A 126 3.92 20.66 -7.16
C PRO A 126 5.39 20.88 -7.55
N PRO A 127 5.76 22.04 -8.13
CA PRO A 127 7.14 22.31 -8.56
C PRO A 127 8.21 22.20 -7.46
N GLU A 128 7.82 22.36 -6.20
CA GLU A 128 8.67 22.26 -5.01
C GLU A 128 8.86 20.82 -4.49
N THR A 129 8.39 19.81 -5.24
CA THR A 129 8.44 18.42 -4.79
C THR A 129 9.82 17.81 -5.00
N ASP A 130 10.54 17.54 -3.91
CA ASP A 130 11.85 16.88 -3.96
C ASP A 130 11.77 15.34 -4.08
N LEU A 131 10.70 14.73 -3.59
CA LEU A 131 10.57 13.26 -3.53
C LEU A 131 9.10 12.81 -3.52
N ILE A 132 8.81 11.75 -4.29
CA ILE A 132 7.52 11.07 -4.31
C ILE A 132 7.71 9.58 -4.11
N PHE A 133 6.83 8.99 -3.29
CA PHE A 133 6.65 7.54 -3.20
C PHE A 133 5.35 7.16 -3.90
N ALA A 134 5.47 6.56 -5.09
CA ALA A 134 4.33 6.05 -5.82
C ALA A 134 4.07 4.58 -5.44
N ASN A 135 2.85 4.29 -4.99
CA ASN A 135 2.41 2.94 -4.69
C ASN A 135 1.02 2.69 -5.28
N ALA A 136 0.86 1.53 -5.91
CA ALA A 136 -0.41 1.08 -6.47
C ALA A 136 -0.57 -0.41 -6.21
N LEU A 137 -1.80 -0.82 -5.87
CA LEU A 137 -2.17 -2.21 -5.68
C LEU A 137 -3.47 -2.49 -6.42
N PHE A 138 -3.42 -3.43 -7.36
CA PHE A 138 -4.62 -3.98 -7.99
C PHE A 138 -4.90 -5.37 -7.42
N PHE A 139 -6.17 -5.65 -7.11
CA PHE A 139 -6.62 -6.95 -6.65
C PHE A 139 -7.87 -7.38 -7.40
N HIS A 140 -7.82 -8.58 -7.98
CA HIS A 140 -8.97 -9.26 -8.55
C HIS A 140 -9.05 -10.66 -7.96
N GLY A 141 -9.91 -10.82 -6.96
CA GLY A 141 -10.14 -12.09 -6.28
C GLY A 141 -11.21 -12.92 -6.97
N LYS A 142 -11.08 -14.24 -6.91
CA LYS A 142 -12.18 -15.17 -7.15
C LYS A 142 -12.86 -15.48 -5.82
N TRP A 143 -14.18 -15.51 -5.82
CA TRP A 143 -14.93 -15.96 -4.67
C TRP A 143 -14.69 -17.45 -4.44
N ASP A 144 -14.55 -17.88 -3.18
CA ASP A 144 -14.57 -19.30 -2.82
C ASP A 144 -15.93 -19.94 -3.12
N LYS A 145 -17.00 -19.16 -2.94
CA LYS A 145 -18.37 -19.50 -3.32
C LYS A 145 -18.92 -18.42 -4.25
N GLU A 146 -19.01 -18.72 -5.53
CA GLU A 146 -19.46 -17.78 -6.54
C GLU A 146 -20.96 -17.47 -6.42
N PHE A 147 -21.31 -16.20 -6.68
CA PHE A 147 -22.70 -15.78 -6.79
C PHE A 147 -23.30 -16.25 -8.11
N ASN A 148 -24.57 -16.66 -8.12
CA ASN A 148 -25.27 -16.95 -9.37
C ASN A 148 -25.60 -15.64 -10.12
N PRO A 149 -25.00 -15.37 -11.29
CA PRO A 149 -25.19 -14.09 -11.99
C PRO A 149 -26.65 -13.84 -12.41
N LYS A 150 -27.46 -14.90 -12.57
CA LYS A 150 -28.88 -14.80 -12.94
C LYS A 150 -29.75 -14.19 -11.84
N LEU A 151 -29.23 -14.10 -10.62
CA LEU A 151 -29.95 -13.53 -9.48
C LEU A 151 -29.58 -12.06 -9.23
N THR A 152 -28.56 -11.54 -9.90
CA THR A 152 -28.22 -10.10 -9.85
C THR A 152 -29.30 -9.30 -10.55
N LYS A 153 -29.72 -8.20 -9.92
CA LYS A 153 -30.74 -7.26 -10.42
C LYS A 153 -30.25 -5.84 -10.21
N ASP A 154 -30.76 -4.92 -11.03
CA ASP A 154 -30.53 -3.48 -10.94
C ASP A 154 -31.45 -2.81 -9.91
#